data_AF-A0A2N2ZVX0-F1
#
_entry.id   AF-A0A2N2ZVX0-F1
#
_cell.length_a   1.000
_cell.length_b   1.000
_cell.length_c   1.000
_cell.angle_alpha   90.00
_cell.angle_beta   90.00
_cell.angle_gamma   90.00
#
_symmetry.space_group_name_H-M   'P 1'
#
loop_
_entity.id
_entity.type
_entity.pdbx_description
1 polymer ?
#
loop_
_entity_poly.entity_id
_entity_poly.type
_entity_poly.pdbx_seq_one_letter_code
_entity_poly.pdbx_strand_id
1 'polypeptide(L)'
;MKKLFFIFCLFLFSYQASATYLLIPMDDAQKNHLKAYGIAYWTLENNVEIEWLLNYRGGSFLVKHIKTLEEELLIRGVSFEVIADVKASVILQEIADPEINMDVVKLEKAPKIAVYSPKNKQPWDDAVTLVLTYAEIPYDVLYDDEIIAGKLPLYDWLHLHHEDFTGQYGKFYSNYKDAAWYREQVRYNEDNAARLGFKKVSQLKLAVAKNIKEFTTGGGFLFAMCSGTDALDIALAAEGLDICEAMYDGDGSTPN
;
A
#
# COMPACT_ATOMS: atom_id res chain seq x y z
N MET A 1 43.40 -35.97 32.94
CA MET A 1 42.68 -36.59 31.82
C MET A 1 41.16 -36.61 31.99
N LYS A 2 40.60 -37.17 33.07
CA LYS A 2 39.13 -37.22 33.30
C LYS A 2 38.42 -35.85 33.29
N LYS A 3 39.05 -34.80 33.87
CA LYS A 3 38.50 -33.42 33.84
C LYS A 3 38.51 -32.80 32.43
N LEU A 4 39.51 -33.09 31.60
CA LEU A 4 39.58 -32.60 30.22
C LEU A 4 38.51 -33.27 29.34
N PHE A 5 38.28 -34.57 29.54
CA PHE A 5 37.23 -35.31 28.84
C PHE A 5 35.82 -34.78 29.20
N PHE A 6 35.58 -34.45 30.46
CA PHE A 6 34.32 -33.88 30.90
C PHE A 6 34.05 -32.48 30.32
N ILE A 7 35.08 -31.63 30.25
CA ILE A 7 35.00 -30.30 29.61
C ILE A 7 34.76 -30.44 28.10
N PHE A 8 35.40 -31.40 27.44
CA PHE A 8 35.18 -31.69 26.02
C PHE A 8 33.75 -32.19 25.74
N CYS A 9 33.20 -33.06 26.59
CA CYS A 9 31.80 -33.49 26.48
C CYS A 9 30.80 -32.36 26.74
N LEU A 10 31.09 -31.44 27.66
CA LEU A 10 30.27 -30.24 27.89
C LEU A 10 30.28 -29.29 26.69
N PHE A 11 31.43 -29.13 26.02
CA PHE A 11 31.55 -28.36 24.77
C PHE A 11 30.83 -29.00 23.58
N LEU A 12 30.74 -30.33 23.53
CA LEU A 12 29.98 -31.04 22.49
C LEU A 12 28.46 -30.92 22.68
N PHE A 13 27.98 -30.68 23.91
CA PHE A 13 26.55 -30.50 24.20
C PHE A 13 26.08 -29.04 24.09
N SER A 14 26.98 -28.06 24.15
CA SER A 14 26.62 -26.64 24.18
C SER A 14 26.27 -26.02 22.81
N TYR A 15 26.20 -26.81 21.73
CA TYR A 15 26.07 -26.29 20.35
C TYR A 15 24.80 -26.69 19.59
N GLN A 16 23.78 -27.24 20.26
CA GLN A 16 22.47 -27.47 19.64
C GLN A 16 21.46 -26.39 20.04
N ALA A 17 21.79 -25.13 19.73
CA ALA A 17 20.76 -24.11 19.62
C ALA A 17 20.09 -24.28 18.25
N SER A 18 19.00 -25.07 18.20
CA SER A 18 18.20 -25.16 16.99
C SER A 18 17.51 -23.82 16.75
N ALA A 19 17.86 -23.13 15.66
CA ALA A 19 17.09 -22.00 15.20
C ALA A 19 15.68 -22.49 14.83
N THR A 20 14.67 -21.76 15.29
CA THR A 20 13.28 -21.97 14.88
C THR A 20 12.81 -20.78 14.05
N TYR A 21 11.76 -21.01 13.28
CA TYR A 21 11.06 -19.99 12.50
C TYR A 21 9.60 -19.94 12.94
N LEU A 22 8.99 -18.79 12.72
CA LEU A 22 7.55 -18.61 12.72
C LEU A 22 7.09 -18.65 11.26
N LEU A 23 6.27 -19.65 10.94
CA LEU A 23 5.55 -19.71 9.67
C LEU A 23 4.14 -19.19 9.90
N ILE A 24 3.78 -18.11 9.22
CA ILE A 24 2.46 -17.49 9.27
C ILE A 24 1.70 -17.96 8.02
N PRO A 25 0.83 -18.98 8.12
CA PRO A 25 0.08 -19.46 6.97
C PRO A 25 -0.88 -18.37 6.47
N MET A 26 -1.12 -18.34 5.16
CA MET A 26 -2.07 -17.42 4.52
C MET A 26 -3.17 -18.17 3.74
N ASP A 27 -3.25 -19.48 3.91
CA ASP A 27 -4.33 -20.34 3.45
C ASP A 27 -5.54 -20.29 4.41
N ASP A 28 -6.49 -21.22 4.24
CA ASP A 28 -7.73 -21.29 5.04
C ASP A 28 -7.49 -21.56 6.55
N ALA A 29 -6.28 -21.96 6.95
CA ALA A 29 -5.95 -22.14 8.37
C ALA A 29 -5.71 -20.81 9.11
N GLN A 30 -5.55 -19.71 8.39
CA GLN A 30 -5.33 -18.39 8.96
C GLN A 30 -6.64 -17.81 9.52
N LYS A 31 -6.62 -17.43 10.79
CA LYS A 31 -7.77 -16.83 11.47
C LYS A 31 -7.96 -15.35 11.13
N ASN A 32 -6.88 -14.66 10.76
CA ASN A 32 -6.94 -13.24 10.46
C ASN A 32 -5.88 -12.81 9.42
N HIS A 33 -6.22 -12.94 8.13
CA HIS A 33 -5.31 -12.59 7.03
C HIS A 33 -4.92 -11.11 7.00
N LEU A 34 -5.87 -10.20 7.28
CA LEU A 34 -5.58 -8.76 7.24
C LEU A 34 -4.62 -8.35 8.35
N LYS A 35 -4.79 -8.90 9.57
CA LYS A 35 -3.82 -8.68 10.66
C LYS A 35 -2.48 -9.34 10.38
N ALA A 36 -2.43 -10.45 9.63
CA ALA A 36 -1.16 -11.07 9.24
C ALA A 36 -0.32 -10.15 8.35
N TYR A 37 -0.92 -9.44 7.39
CA TYR A 37 -0.23 -8.39 6.62
C TYR A 37 0.25 -7.25 7.53
N GLY A 38 -0.56 -6.86 8.52
CA GLY A 38 -0.18 -5.92 9.56
C GLY A 38 1.05 -6.34 10.36
N ILE A 39 1.12 -7.63 10.74
CA ILE A 39 2.28 -8.20 11.42
C ILE A 39 3.51 -8.20 10.52
N ALA A 40 3.37 -8.53 9.23
CA ALA A 40 4.48 -8.45 8.29
C ALA A 40 5.03 -7.01 8.20
N TYR A 41 4.15 -6.00 8.12
CA TYR A 41 4.54 -4.59 8.14
C TYR A 41 5.23 -4.20 9.46
N TRP A 42 4.63 -4.54 10.60
CA TRP A 42 5.18 -4.27 11.93
C TRP A 42 6.55 -4.92 12.14
N THR A 43 6.76 -6.11 11.60
CA THR A 43 8.05 -6.82 11.62
C THR A 43 9.12 -5.98 10.92
N LEU A 44 8.81 -5.45 9.74
CA LEU A 44 9.70 -4.57 8.97
C LEU A 44 9.96 -3.22 9.68
N GLU A 45 8.97 -2.63 10.35
CA GLU A 45 9.17 -1.40 11.15
C GLU A 45 10.16 -1.62 12.30
N ASN A 46 10.23 -2.84 12.82
CA ASN A 46 11.18 -3.22 13.87
C ASN A 46 12.54 -3.65 13.30
N ASN A 47 12.83 -3.35 12.03
CA ASN A 47 14.06 -3.70 11.32
C ASN A 47 14.34 -5.21 11.31
N VAL A 48 13.28 -6.02 11.26
CA VAL A 48 13.35 -7.46 11.10
C VAL A 48 12.91 -7.80 9.69
N GLU A 49 13.75 -8.54 8.97
CA GLU A 49 13.44 -9.04 7.63
C GLU A 49 12.46 -10.21 7.71
N ILE A 50 11.56 -10.30 6.73
CA ILE A 50 10.57 -11.38 6.62
C ILE A 50 10.50 -11.86 5.18
N GLU A 51 10.35 -13.17 4.98
CA GLU A 51 10.23 -13.78 3.67
C GLU A 51 8.75 -13.97 3.33
N TRP A 52 8.33 -13.49 2.17
CA TRP A 52 7.02 -13.76 1.60
C TRP A 52 7.11 -14.93 0.63
N LEU A 53 6.50 -16.04 1.00
CA LEU A 53 6.51 -17.30 0.27
C LEU A 53 5.35 -17.30 -0.74
N LEU A 54 5.58 -16.72 -1.93
CA LEU A 54 4.58 -16.55 -2.97
C LEU A 54 4.00 -17.90 -3.40
N ASN A 55 2.66 -17.98 -3.46
CA ASN A 55 1.88 -19.17 -3.79
C ASN A 55 2.07 -20.40 -2.87
N TYR A 56 3.00 -20.35 -1.91
CA TYR A 56 3.11 -21.36 -0.88
C TYR A 56 2.07 -21.09 0.22
N ARG A 57 1.11 -22.02 0.40
CA ARG A 57 0.04 -21.93 1.40
C ARG A 57 -0.61 -20.54 1.45
N GLY A 58 -1.10 -20.08 0.31
CA GLY A 58 -1.80 -18.80 0.17
C GLY A 58 -0.91 -17.55 0.21
N GLY A 59 0.42 -17.69 0.09
CA GLY A 59 1.35 -16.56 0.20
C GLY A 59 1.84 -16.36 1.63
N SER A 60 2.28 -17.45 2.28
CA SER A 60 2.67 -17.44 3.70
C SER A 60 3.86 -16.52 3.98
N PHE A 61 4.02 -16.11 5.24
CA PHE A 61 5.23 -15.42 5.68
C PHE A 61 6.12 -16.32 6.53
N LEU A 62 7.43 -16.20 6.36
CA LEU A 62 8.43 -16.93 7.12
C LEU A 62 9.42 -15.95 7.74
N VAL A 63 9.65 -16.08 9.04
CA VAL A 63 10.55 -15.20 9.81
C VAL A 63 11.24 -15.99 10.89
N LYS A 64 12.48 -15.63 11.22
CA LYS A 64 13.17 -16.24 12.36
C LYS A 64 12.35 -16.05 13.63
N HIS A 65 12.37 -17.04 14.50
CA HIS A 65 11.58 -17.00 15.72
C HIS A 65 12.08 -15.92 16.66
N ILE A 66 11.24 -14.91 16.88
CA ILE A 66 11.48 -13.81 17.81
C ILE A 66 10.30 -13.79 18.79
N LYS A 67 10.60 -13.84 20.08
CA LYS A 67 9.57 -13.96 21.13
C LYS A 67 8.55 -12.81 21.09
N THR A 68 9.01 -11.57 20.86
CA THR A 68 8.12 -10.41 20.77
C THR A 68 7.18 -10.50 19.57
N LEU A 69 7.64 -11.06 18.44
CA LEU A 69 6.81 -11.27 17.27
C LEU A 69 5.77 -12.38 17.49
N GLU A 70 6.15 -13.46 18.17
CA GLU A 70 5.22 -14.51 18.60
C GLU A 70 4.11 -13.95 19.50
N GLU A 71 4.48 -13.10 20.47
CA GLU A 71 3.52 -12.42 21.36
C GLU A 71 2.56 -11.51 20.56
N GLU A 72 3.06 -10.73 19.61
CA GLU A 72 2.24 -9.88 18.74
C GLU A 72 1.26 -10.70 17.87
N LEU A 73 1.71 -11.82 17.30
CA LEU A 73 0.85 -12.75 16.55
C LEU A 73 -0.32 -13.25 17.42
N LEU A 74 -0.04 -13.63 18.66
CA LEU A 74 -1.06 -14.06 19.63
C LEU A 74 -2.02 -12.92 19.99
N ILE A 75 -1.51 -11.73 20.30
CA ILE A 75 -2.30 -10.54 20.67
C ILE A 75 -3.25 -10.15 19.55
N ARG A 76 -2.78 -10.18 18.29
CA ARG A 76 -3.57 -9.79 17.11
C ARG A 76 -4.41 -10.93 16.52
N GLY A 77 -4.38 -12.11 17.13
CA GLY A 77 -5.19 -13.26 16.74
C GLY A 77 -4.80 -13.88 15.40
N VAL A 78 -3.52 -13.79 15.04
CA VAL A 78 -2.96 -14.34 13.80
C VAL A 78 -2.46 -15.77 14.05
N SER A 79 -2.87 -16.72 13.22
CA SER A 79 -2.38 -18.10 13.27
C SER A 79 -0.91 -18.16 12.84
N PHE A 80 -0.10 -18.99 13.52
CA PHE A 80 1.29 -19.27 13.15
C PHE A 80 1.71 -20.67 13.60
N GLU A 81 2.81 -21.17 13.04
CA GLU A 81 3.48 -22.41 13.41
C GLU A 81 4.93 -22.12 13.80
N VAL A 82 5.37 -22.65 14.94
CA VAL A 82 6.80 -22.71 15.27
C VAL A 82 7.40 -23.93 14.58
N ILE A 83 8.32 -23.71 13.64
CA ILE A 83 8.96 -24.77 12.86
C ILE A 83 10.48 -24.77 13.10
N ALA A 84 11.10 -25.95 13.07
CA ALA A 84 12.56 -26.08 13.14
C ALA A 84 13.20 -25.65 11.80
N ASP A 85 14.46 -25.20 11.86
CA ASP A 85 15.27 -24.83 10.69
C ASP A 85 15.29 -25.90 9.58
N VAL A 86 15.30 -27.19 9.94
CA VAL A 86 15.21 -28.29 8.96
C VAL A 86 13.89 -28.26 8.18
N LYS A 87 12.76 -28.00 8.85
CA LYS A 87 11.45 -27.89 8.17
C LYS A 87 11.37 -26.64 7.30
N ALA A 88 11.91 -25.51 7.77
CA ALA A 88 12.00 -24.29 6.96
C ALA A 88 12.85 -24.52 5.70
N SER A 89 13.99 -25.19 5.81
CA SER A 89 14.86 -25.53 4.68
C SER A 89 14.15 -26.41 3.65
N VAL A 90 13.34 -27.38 4.09
CA VAL A 90 12.53 -28.23 3.19
C VAL A 90 11.50 -27.39 2.43
N ILE A 91 10.81 -26.46 3.10
CA ILE A 91 9.84 -25.56 2.46
C ILE A 91 10.52 -24.69 1.40
N LEU A 92 11.68 -24.10 1.73
CA LEU A 92 12.42 -23.27 0.79
C LEU A 92 12.96 -24.07 -0.40
N GLN A 93 13.34 -25.34 -0.20
CA GLN A 93 13.73 -26.25 -1.28
C GLN A 93 12.56 -26.61 -2.20
N GLU A 94 11.37 -26.82 -1.64
CA GLU A 94 10.14 -27.04 -2.42
C GLU A 94 9.82 -25.82 -3.29
N ILE A 95 9.87 -24.62 -2.72
CA ILE A 95 9.60 -23.37 -3.45
C ILE A 95 10.64 -23.12 -4.55
N ALA A 96 11.90 -23.52 -4.33
CA ALA A 96 12.98 -23.33 -5.31
C ALA A 96 12.91 -24.28 -6.51
N ASP A 97 11.97 -25.24 -6.53
CA ASP A 97 11.78 -26.13 -7.67
C ASP A 97 11.23 -25.34 -8.88
N PRO A 98 11.98 -25.25 -9.99
CA PRO A 98 11.56 -24.49 -11.17
C PRO A 98 10.32 -25.06 -11.87
N GLU A 99 9.90 -26.29 -11.56
CA GLU A 99 8.65 -26.88 -12.08
C GLU A 99 7.40 -26.43 -11.30
N ILE A 100 7.58 -25.75 -10.15
CA ILE A 100 6.50 -25.28 -9.28
C ILE A 100 6.36 -23.76 -9.42
N ASN A 101 5.12 -23.27 -9.52
CA ASN A 101 4.82 -21.83 -9.60
C ASN A 101 4.82 -21.17 -8.20
N MET A 102 5.97 -21.16 -7.54
CA MET A 102 6.20 -20.51 -6.24
C MET A 102 7.49 -19.68 -6.29
N ASP A 103 7.63 -18.73 -5.36
CA ASP A 103 8.85 -17.92 -5.24
C ASP A 103 9.02 -17.39 -3.81
N VAL A 104 10.23 -16.97 -3.45
CA VAL A 104 10.53 -16.33 -2.16
C VAL A 104 10.94 -14.88 -2.39
N VAL A 105 10.11 -13.96 -1.90
CA VAL A 105 10.42 -12.53 -1.90
C VAL A 105 10.86 -12.10 -0.52
N LYS A 106 12.11 -11.67 -0.40
CA LYS A 106 12.63 -11.10 0.84
C LYS A 106 12.15 -9.67 1.01
N LEU A 107 11.51 -9.37 2.14
CA LEU A 107 11.06 -8.03 2.52
C LEU A 107 12.00 -7.46 3.58
N GLU A 108 12.54 -6.26 3.33
CA GLU A 108 13.61 -5.69 4.14
C GLU A 108 13.27 -4.34 4.80
N LYS A 109 12.33 -3.57 4.23
CA LYS A 109 11.98 -2.24 4.72
C LYS A 109 10.47 -1.98 4.64
N ALA A 110 9.91 -1.42 5.70
CA ALA A 110 8.53 -0.94 5.72
C ALA A 110 8.40 0.33 4.85
N PRO A 111 7.50 0.36 3.85
CA PRO A 111 7.28 1.55 3.04
C PRO A 111 6.44 2.59 3.81
N LYS A 112 6.76 3.87 3.64
CA LYS A 112 5.88 4.95 4.10
C LYS A 112 4.77 5.19 3.07
N ILE A 113 3.52 5.01 3.49
CA ILE A 113 2.35 4.95 2.60
C ILE A 113 1.57 6.26 2.66
N ALA A 114 1.21 6.80 1.50
CA ALA A 114 0.23 7.85 1.33
C ALA A 114 -1.01 7.32 0.60
N VAL A 115 -2.19 7.74 1.07
CA VAL A 115 -3.46 7.54 0.37
C VAL A 115 -3.94 8.88 -0.14
N TYR A 116 -4.14 9.01 -1.45
CA TYR A 116 -4.71 10.22 -2.01
C TYR A 116 -6.24 10.19 -1.84
N SER A 117 -6.78 11.06 -1.00
CA SER A 117 -8.22 11.11 -0.72
C SER A 117 -8.67 12.49 -0.25
N PRO A 118 -9.83 13.00 -0.73
CA PRO A 118 -10.42 14.23 -0.24
C PRO A 118 -10.71 14.18 1.27
N LYS A 119 -10.40 15.26 1.99
CA LYS A 119 -10.62 15.36 3.45
C LYS A 119 -12.09 15.33 3.87
N ASN A 120 -13.02 15.53 2.94
CA ASN A 120 -14.47 15.52 3.18
C ASN A 120 -15.15 14.17 2.87
N LYS A 121 -14.40 13.15 2.42
CA LYS A 121 -14.95 11.77 2.27
C LYS A 121 -15.19 11.13 3.63
N GLN A 122 -16.18 10.24 3.71
CA GLN A 122 -16.42 9.47 4.93
C GLN A 122 -15.42 8.31 5.02
N PRO A 123 -14.96 7.92 6.24
CA PRO A 123 -13.96 6.87 6.41
C PRO A 123 -14.32 5.49 5.84
N TRP A 124 -15.62 5.18 5.69
CA TRP A 124 -16.08 3.91 5.10
C TRP A 124 -16.19 3.97 3.57
N ASP A 125 -16.03 5.14 2.96
CA ASP A 125 -16.10 5.30 1.51
C ASP A 125 -14.82 4.78 0.80
N ASP A 126 -13.75 4.50 1.56
CA ASP A 126 -12.51 3.94 1.04
C ASP A 126 -12.12 2.65 1.76
N ALA A 127 -12.44 1.52 1.10
CA ALA A 127 -12.10 0.19 1.57
C ALA A 127 -10.60 0.00 1.88
N VAL A 128 -9.71 0.72 1.20
CA VAL A 128 -8.26 0.59 1.44
C VAL A 128 -7.89 1.19 2.78
N THR A 129 -8.34 2.39 3.09
CA THR A 129 -8.09 3.01 4.41
C THR A 129 -8.70 2.19 5.55
N LEU A 130 -9.88 1.59 5.35
CA LEU A 130 -10.50 0.68 6.30
C LEU A 130 -9.61 -0.56 6.54
N VAL A 131 -9.12 -1.19 5.48
CA VAL A 131 -8.27 -2.37 5.56
C VAL A 131 -6.91 -2.05 6.19
N LEU A 132 -6.26 -0.95 5.81
CA LEU A 132 -4.99 -0.50 6.41
C LEU A 132 -5.16 -0.22 7.90
N THR A 133 -6.23 0.48 8.27
CA THR A 133 -6.56 0.75 9.67
C THR A 133 -6.82 -0.54 10.44
N TYR A 134 -7.59 -1.47 9.86
CA TYR A 134 -7.85 -2.77 10.48
C TYR A 134 -6.57 -3.59 10.60
N ALA A 135 -5.69 -3.58 9.61
CA ALA A 135 -4.40 -4.25 9.66
C ALA A 135 -3.39 -3.55 10.60
N GLU A 136 -3.70 -2.35 11.10
CA GLU A 136 -2.78 -1.50 11.88
C GLU A 136 -1.53 -1.10 11.09
N ILE A 137 -1.67 -0.87 9.78
CA ILE A 137 -0.61 -0.34 8.92
C ILE A 137 -0.78 1.18 8.85
N PRO A 138 0.22 1.98 9.28
CA PRO A 138 0.15 3.43 9.24
C PRO A 138 0.16 3.96 7.81
N TYR A 139 -0.63 5.01 7.57
CA TYR A 139 -0.68 5.75 6.31
C TYR A 139 -1.03 7.22 6.60
N ASP A 140 -0.59 8.10 5.72
CA ASP A 140 -1.04 9.49 5.72
C ASP A 140 -2.07 9.71 4.60
N VAL A 141 -3.05 10.57 4.84
CA VAL A 141 -3.97 11.03 3.79
C VAL A 141 -3.43 12.31 3.17
N LEU A 142 -3.19 12.29 1.87
CA LEU A 142 -2.80 13.45 1.08
C LEU A 142 -3.93 13.81 0.11
N TYR A 143 -4.03 15.08 -0.26
CA TYR A 143 -4.89 15.50 -1.36
C TYR A 143 -4.18 16.61 -2.16
N ASP A 144 -4.93 17.34 -3.00
CA ASP A 144 -4.40 18.37 -3.90
C ASP A 144 -3.42 19.34 -3.22
N ASP A 145 -3.75 19.82 -2.01
CA ASP A 145 -2.90 20.72 -1.23
C ASP A 145 -1.49 20.18 -0.99
N GLU A 146 -1.43 18.96 -0.45
CA GLU A 146 -0.19 18.33 -0.06
C GLU A 146 0.66 17.95 -1.27
N ILE A 147 0.01 17.55 -2.37
CA ILE A 147 0.70 17.23 -3.62
C ILE A 147 1.29 18.49 -4.24
N ILE A 148 0.50 19.57 -4.38
CA ILE A 148 0.98 20.85 -4.92
C ILE A 148 2.05 21.49 -4.04
N ALA A 149 1.98 21.29 -2.72
CA ALA A 149 3.02 21.73 -1.79
C ALA A 149 4.31 20.88 -1.83
N GLY A 150 4.39 19.87 -2.70
CA GLY A 150 5.59 19.05 -2.89
C GLY A 150 5.87 18.07 -1.76
N LYS A 151 4.84 17.61 -1.03
CA LYS A 151 5.02 16.64 0.07
C LYS A 151 5.17 15.20 -0.40
N LEU A 152 4.77 14.89 -1.64
CA LEU A 152 4.75 13.52 -2.15
C LEU A 152 6.10 12.78 -2.10
N PRO A 153 7.27 13.42 -2.34
CA PRO A 153 8.58 12.77 -2.19
C PRO A 153 8.94 12.30 -0.77
N LEU A 154 8.14 12.63 0.25
CA LEU A 154 8.33 12.16 1.63
C LEU A 154 7.76 10.75 1.87
N TYR A 155 7.26 10.09 0.83
CA TYR A 155 6.57 8.80 0.88
C TYR A 155 7.23 7.83 -0.11
N ASP A 156 7.11 6.54 0.17
CA ASP A 156 7.57 5.50 -0.75
C ASP A 156 6.44 5.11 -1.72
N TRP A 157 5.20 5.00 -1.20
CA TRP A 157 4.04 4.47 -1.92
C TRP A 157 2.88 5.48 -1.94
N LEU A 158 2.19 5.59 -3.08
CA LEU A 158 0.96 6.37 -3.25
C LEU A 158 -0.19 5.48 -3.73
N HIS A 159 -1.29 5.48 -2.99
CA HIS A 159 -2.54 4.85 -3.40
C HIS A 159 -3.54 5.85 -3.97
N LEU A 160 -4.15 5.52 -5.12
CA LEU A 160 -5.26 6.29 -5.72
C LEU A 160 -6.50 5.41 -5.90
N HIS A 161 -7.68 5.91 -5.49
CA HIS A 161 -8.94 5.18 -5.61
C HIS A 161 -10.13 6.09 -5.99
N HIS A 162 -10.70 5.85 -7.17
CA HIS A 162 -11.90 6.53 -7.68
C HIS A 162 -11.78 8.07 -7.85
N GLU A 163 -10.59 8.55 -8.18
CA GLU A 163 -10.35 9.99 -8.32
C GLU A 163 -10.45 10.47 -9.77
N ASP A 164 -10.86 11.73 -9.90
CA ASP A 164 -10.97 12.43 -11.18
C ASP A 164 -9.82 13.43 -11.31
N PHE A 165 -8.94 13.19 -12.28
CA PHE A 165 -7.85 14.10 -12.65
C PHE A 165 -8.18 14.97 -13.87
N THR A 166 -9.39 14.83 -14.45
CA THR A 166 -9.78 15.53 -15.67
C THR A 166 -10.48 16.86 -15.41
N GLY A 167 -11.16 16.98 -14.25
CA GLY A 167 -11.97 18.16 -13.92
C GLY A 167 -13.36 18.16 -14.56
N GLN A 168 -13.80 17.04 -15.13
CA GLN A 168 -15.10 16.91 -15.79
C GLN A 168 -16.24 16.49 -14.84
N TYR A 169 -15.97 16.12 -13.59
CA TYR A 169 -17.03 15.72 -12.63
C TYR A 169 -17.95 14.58 -13.15
N GLY A 170 -17.47 13.81 -14.14
CA GLY A 170 -18.31 13.17 -15.14
C GLY A 170 -19.16 12.00 -14.62
N LYS A 171 -18.74 11.37 -13.51
CA LYS A 171 -19.46 10.23 -12.93
C LYS A 171 -20.90 10.56 -12.54
N PHE A 172 -21.18 11.80 -12.15
CA PHE A 172 -22.45 12.15 -11.49
C PHE A 172 -23.24 13.26 -12.17
N TYR A 173 -22.66 14.00 -13.10
CA TYR A 173 -23.32 15.17 -13.72
C TYR A 173 -24.70 14.84 -14.30
N SER A 174 -24.81 13.83 -15.18
CA SER A 174 -26.05 13.52 -15.90
C SER A 174 -27.25 13.27 -14.98
N ASN A 175 -27.04 12.56 -13.87
CA ASN A 175 -28.11 12.15 -12.96
C ASN A 175 -28.26 13.07 -11.75
N TYR A 176 -27.22 13.81 -11.38
CA TYR A 176 -27.13 14.50 -10.08
C TYR A 176 -26.71 15.97 -10.15
N LYS A 177 -26.62 16.60 -11.33
CA LYS A 177 -26.27 18.03 -11.47
C LYS A 177 -27.08 18.98 -10.57
N ASP A 178 -28.32 18.60 -10.24
CA ASP A 178 -29.22 19.39 -9.39
C ASP A 178 -29.21 18.98 -7.91
N ALA A 179 -28.50 17.91 -7.56
CA ALA A 179 -28.39 17.45 -6.19
C ALA A 179 -27.47 18.40 -5.38
N ALA A 180 -27.88 18.72 -4.16
CA ALA A 180 -27.13 19.64 -3.30
C ALA A 180 -25.69 19.18 -3.03
N TRP A 181 -25.50 17.88 -2.81
CA TRP A 181 -24.17 17.30 -2.58
C TRP A 181 -23.25 17.43 -3.80
N TYR A 182 -23.79 17.34 -5.01
CA TYR A 182 -23.00 17.46 -6.23
C TYR A 182 -22.56 18.91 -6.44
N ARG A 183 -23.48 19.87 -6.28
CA ARG A 183 -23.16 21.30 -6.36
C ARG A 183 -22.14 21.73 -5.30
N GLU A 184 -22.25 21.16 -4.09
CA GLU A 184 -21.25 21.37 -3.04
C GLU A 184 -19.87 20.82 -3.44
N GLN A 185 -19.83 19.62 -4.03
CA GLN A 185 -18.59 19.02 -4.52
C GLN A 185 -17.94 19.86 -5.63
N VAL A 186 -18.72 20.38 -6.58
CA VAL A 186 -18.21 21.27 -7.63
C VAL A 186 -17.62 22.54 -7.01
N ARG A 187 -18.39 23.24 -6.15
CA ARG A 187 -17.93 24.44 -5.45
C ARG A 187 -16.65 24.19 -4.65
N TYR A 188 -16.59 23.09 -3.91
CA TYR A 188 -15.40 22.73 -3.13
C TYR A 188 -14.16 22.58 -4.02
N ASN A 189 -14.28 21.94 -5.19
CA ASN A 189 -13.15 21.77 -6.10
C ASN A 189 -12.74 23.10 -6.75
N GLU A 190 -13.70 23.95 -7.13
CA GLU A 190 -13.44 25.28 -7.68
C GLU A 190 -12.73 26.19 -6.66
N ASP A 191 -13.23 26.23 -5.42
CA ASP A 191 -12.62 26.97 -4.31
C ASP A 191 -11.20 26.46 -4.02
N ASN A 192 -11.01 25.13 -4.08
CA ASN A 192 -9.71 24.50 -3.89
C ASN A 192 -8.71 24.92 -5.00
N ALA A 193 -9.13 24.86 -6.26
CA ALA A 193 -8.33 25.30 -7.39
C ALA A 193 -7.94 26.79 -7.26
N ALA A 194 -8.92 27.65 -6.99
CA ALA A 194 -8.69 29.09 -6.81
C ALA A 194 -7.70 29.38 -5.67
N ARG A 195 -7.88 28.71 -4.52
CA ARG A 195 -7.01 28.86 -3.35
C ARG A 195 -5.57 28.43 -3.62
N LEU A 196 -5.37 27.40 -4.45
CA LEU A 196 -4.06 26.91 -4.87
C LEU A 196 -3.48 27.69 -6.06
N GLY A 197 -4.15 28.74 -6.52
CA GLY A 197 -3.66 29.64 -7.58
C GLY A 197 -3.99 29.18 -9.00
N PHE A 198 -4.87 28.20 -9.18
CA PHE A 198 -5.32 27.72 -10.47
C PHE A 198 -6.63 28.38 -10.89
N LYS A 199 -6.77 28.69 -12.18
CA LYS A 199 -8.01 29.30 -12.70
C LYS A 199 -9.13 28.27 -12.90
N LYS A 200 -8.77 27.02 -13.19
CA LYS A 200 -9.70 25.92 -13.44
C LYS A 200 -9.34 24.69 -12.61
N VAL A 201 -10.34 23.86 -12.31
CA VAL A 201 -10.14 22.56 -11.66
C VAL A 201 -9.33 21.61 -12.53
N SER A 202 -9.58 21.57 -13.85
CA SER A 202 -8.78 20.78 -14.80
C SER A 202 -7.29 21.14 -14.77
N GLN A 203 -6.96 22.44 -14.60
CA GLN A 203 -5.57 22.90 -14.46
C GLN A 203 -4.93 22.45 -13.15
N LEU A 204 -5.65 22.55 -12.03
CA LEU A 204 -5.18 22.02 -10.73
C LEU A 204 -4.93 20.51 -10.85
N LYS A 205 -5.90 19.76 -11.39
CA LYS A 205 -5.81 18.31 -11.50
C LYS A 205 -4.70 17.85 -12.44
N LEU A 206 -4.45 18.55 -13.55
CA LEU A 206 -3.27 18.35 -14.40
C LEU A 206 -1.96 18.58 -13.62
N ALA A 207 -1.88 19.62 -12.80
CA ALA A 207 -0.69 19.88 -11.99
C ALA A 207 -0.45 18.78 -10.94
N VAL A 208 -1.50 18.28 -10.30
CA VAL A 208 -1.43 17.12 -9.41
C VAL A 208 -0.98 15.87 -10.18
N ALA A 209 -1.55 15.60 -11.36
CA ALA A 209 -1.18 14.47 -12.20
C ALA A 209 0.30 14.50 -12.60
N LYS A 210 0.83 15.69 -12.93
CA LYS A 210 2.26 15.89 -13.22
C LYS A 210 3.15 15.59 -12.01
N ASN A 211 2.78 16.03 -10.82
CA ASN A 211 3.52 15.72 -9.59
C ASN A 211 3.53 14.20 -9.31
N ILE A 212 2.40 13.52 -9.53
CA ILE A 212 2.32 12.06 -9.40
C ILE A 212 3.22 11.37 -10.44
N LYS A 213 3.21 11.84 -11.70
CA LYS A 213 4.13 11.35 -12.75
C LYS A 213 5.59 11.52 -12.34
N GLU A 214 5.96 12.69 -11.81
CA GLU A 214 7.32 12.98 -11.34
C GLU A 214 7.72 12.07 -10.17
N PHE A 215 6.82 11.85 -9.21
CA PHE A 215 7.01 10.89 -8.13
C PHE A 215 7.29 9.48 -8.64
N THR A 216 6.45 8.97 -9.54
CA THR A 216 6.62 7.63 -10.12
C THR A 216 7.92 7.54 -10.94
N THR A 217 8.23 8.57 -11.72
CA THR A 217 9.48 8.65 -12.50
C THR A 217 10.71 8.72 -11.59
N GLY A 218 10.57 9.33 -10.41
CA GLY A 218 11.59 9.41 -9.37
C GLY A 218 11.76 8.14 -8.54
N GLY A 219 11.04 7.06 -8.85
CA GLY A 219 11.14 5.76 -8.16
C GLY A 219 10.07 5.52 -7.09
N GLY A 220 9.10 6.42 -6.94
CA GLY A 220 7.92 6.21 -6.10
C GLY A 220 7.02 5.12 -6.66
N PHE A 221 6.36 4.35 -5.79
CA PHE A 221 5.43 3.31 -6.21
C PHE A 221 4.00 3.84 -6.25
N LEU A 222 3.37 3.75 -7.41
CA LEU A 222 1.98 4.16 -7.60
C LEU A 222 1.06 2.94 -7.69
N PHE A 223 0.10 2.85 -6.79
CA PHE A 223 -0.97 1.86 -6.84
C PHE A 223 -2.31 2.55 -7.13
N ALA A 224 -2.65 2.66 -8.41
CA ALA A 224 -3.89 3.24 -8.90
C ALA A 224 -4.92 2.16 -9.20
N MET A 225 -6.14 2.33 -8.71
CA MET A 225 -7.25 1.40 -8.93
C MET A 225 -8.46 2.05 -9.58
N CYS A 226 -9.26 1.21 -10.24
CA CYS A 226 -10.51 1.58 -10.90
C CYS A 226 -10.29 2.71 -11.91
N SER A 227 -10.98 3.85 -11.76
CA SER A 227 -10.84 4.99 -12.66
C SER A 227 -9.57 5.81 -12.44
N GLY A 228 -8.83 5.58 -11.35
CA GLY A 228 -7.65 6.39 -11.02
C GLY A 228 -6.56 6.28 -12.06
N THR A 229 -6.38 5.10 -12.66
CA THR A 229 -5.40 4.86 -13.73
C THR A 229 -5.76 5.65 -14.98
N ASP A 230 -6.96 5.45 -15.51
CA ASP A 230 -7.41 6.11 -16.74
C ASP A 230 -7.49 7.63 -16.60
N ALA A 231 -8.00 8.13 -15.46
CA ALA A 231 -8.15 9.57 -15.24
C ALA A 231 -6.79 10.28 -15.20
N LEU A 232 -5.78 9.66 -14.58
CA LEU A 232 -4.43 10.19 -14.53
C LEU A 232 -3.82 10.27 -15.94
N ASP A 233 -3.94 9.20 -16.73
CA ASP A 233 -3.42 9.14 -18.09
C ASP A 233 -4.14 10.13 -19.02
N ILE A 234 -5.46 10.28 -18.90
CA ILE A 234 -6.24 11.27 -19.67
C ILE A 234 -5.75 12.68 -19.35
N ALA A 235 -5.58 13.01 -18.07
CA ALA A 235 -5.10 14.34 -17.67
C ALA A 235 -3.73 14.64 -18.28
N LEU A 236 -2.79 13.69 -18.18
CA LEU A 236 -1.44 13.85 -18.74
C LEU A 236 -1.44 13.92 -20.27
N ALA A 237 -2.26 13.12 -20.96
CA ALA A 237 -2.38 13.13 -22.42
C ALA A 237 -3.04 14.41 -22.96
N ALA A 238 -3.93 15.02 -22.16
CA ALA A 238 -4.62 16.26 -22.48
C ALA A 238 -3.83 17.53 -22.12
N GLU A 239 -2.54 17.42 -21.78
CA GLU A 239 -1.73 18.58 -21.41
C GLU A 239 -1.76 19.67 -22.49
N GLY A 240 -2.22 20.86 -22.10
CA GLY A 240 -2.32 22.02 -23.00
C GLY A 240 -3.57 22.03 -23.89
N LEU A 241 -4.48 21.07 -23.74
CA LEU A 241 -5.77 21.02 -24.41
C LEU A 241 -6.90 21.29 -23.41
N ASP A 242 -7.99 21.88 -23.88
CA ASP A 242 -9.23 21.89 -23.12
C ASP A 242 -10.05 20.65 -23.46
N ILE A 243 -10.27 19.80 -22.45
CA ILE A 243 -11.08 18.59 -22.56
C ILE A 243 -12.39 18.68 -21.78
N CYS A 244 -12.62 19.80 -21.09
CA CYS A 244 -13.86 20.06 -20.39
C CYS A 244 -14.86 20.71 -21.34
N GLU A 245 -16.05 20.13 -21.43
CA GLU A 245 -17.15 20.73 -22.16
C GLU A 245 -17.83 21.83 -21.34
N ALA A 246 -18.56 22.72 -22.03
CA ALA A 246 -19.18 23.92 -21.44
C ALA A 246 -20.06 23.68 -20.20
N MET A 247 -20.59 22.47 -20.03
CA MET A 247 -21.37 22.17 -18.83
C MET A 247 -20.55 21.99 -17.55
N TYR A 248 -19.23 21.81 -17.67
CA TYR A 248 -18.34 21.53 -16.54
C TYR A 248 -17.59 22.77 -16.06
N ASP A 249 -17.12 23.63 -16.97
CA ASP A 249 -16.33 24.81 -16.61
C ASP A 249 -16.77 26.09 -17.33
N GLY A 250 -17.81 26.03 -18.17
CA GLY A 250 -18.39 27.19 -18.85
C GLY A 250 -17.70 27.62 -20.14
N ASP A 251 -16.58 26.98 -20.53
CA ASP A 251 -15.86 27.32 -21.75
C ASP A 251 -16.51 26.67 -22.98
N GLY A 252 -16.41 27.34 -24.14
CA GLY A 252 -16.93 26.77 -25.39
C GLY A 252 -16.07 25.62 -25.89
N SER A 253 -16.66 24.69 -26.65
CA SER A 253 -15.94 23.53 -27.23
C SER A 253 -15.00 23.91 -28.40
N THR A 254 -14.72 25.19 -28.62
CA THR A 254 -13.85 25.67 -29.70
C THR A 254 -12.50 26.10 -29.17
N PRO A 255 -11.39 25.87 -29.92
CA PRO A 255 -10.06 26.36 -29.54
C PRO A 255 -9.94 27.89 -29.47
N ASN A 256 -11.01 28.64 -29.82
CA ASN A 256 -11.11 30.08 -29.93
C ASN A 256 -12.39 30.59 -29.26
#